data_AF-A0A971T141-F1
#
_entry.id   AF-A0A971T141-F1
#
_cell.length_a   1.000
_cell.length_b   1.000
_cell.length_c   1.000
_cell.angle_alpha   90.00
_cell.angle_beta   90.00
_cell.angle_gamma   90.00
#
_symmetry.space_group_name_H-M   'P 1'
#
loop_
_entity.id
_entity.type
_entity.pdbx_description
1 polymer ?
#
loop_
_entity_poly.entity_id
_entity_poly.type
_entity_poly.pdbx_seq_one_letter_code
_entity_poly.pdbx_strand_id
1 'polypeptide(L)'
;MKRNFTIYTGFFFSVGLLLLILCSFTVAPQGHLVAPVPLPAAHSDSVTTLLPDKWWQAFEDATLDTLIEEGLANIFSIRTARDRLRQAEHGREPICCRTSIIWGWRSKHGSLLN
;
A
#
# COMPACT_ATOMS: atom_id res chain seq x y z
N MET A 1 39.99 -39.91 10.07
CA MET A 1 39.67 -38.63 9.38
C MET A 1 38.36 -38.63 8.56
N LYS A 2 37.41 -39.56 8.77
CA LYS A 2 36.15 -39.64 7.98
C LYS A 2 34.91 -39.08 8.69
N ARG A 3 34.96 -38.95 10.03
CA ARG A 3 33.80 -38.63 10.87
C ARG A 3 33.37 -37.15 10.82
N ASN A 4 34.29 -36.26 10.46
CA ASN A 4 34.02 -34.82 10.43
C ASN A 4 33.29 -34.41 9.14
N PHE A 5 33.53 -35.09 8.01
CA PHE A 5 32.93 -34.76 6.71
C PHE A 5 31.42 -34.99 6.69
N THR A 6 30.94 -36.08 7.32
CA THR A 6 29.49 -36.38 7.43
C THR A 6 28.74 -35.41 8.34
N ILE A 7 29.43 -34.81 9.32
CA ILE A 7 28.84 -33.81 10.23
C ILE A 7 28.64 -32.48 9.49
N TYR A 8 29.60 -32.06 8.66
CA TYR A 8 29.50 -30.82 7.90
C TYR A 8 28.43 -30.88 6.81
N THR A 9 28.25 -32.02 6.13
CA THR A 9 27.20 -32.17 5.11
C THR A 9 25.79 -32.14 5.72
N GLY A 10 25.60 -32.75 6.90
CA GLY A 10 24.33 -32.68 7.63
C GLY A 10 24.00 -31.29 8.16
N PHE A 11 24.99 -30.56 8.67
CA PHE A 11 24.81 -29.20 9.18
C PHE A 11 24.41 -28.23 8.06
N PHE A 12 25.07 -28.29 6.90
CA PHE A 12 24.72 -27.46 5.74
C PHE A 12 23.31 -27.73 5.23
N PHE A 13 22.89 -29.00 5.20
CA PHE A 13 21.55 -29.37 4.74
C PHE A 13 20.45 -28.88 5.71
N SER A 14 20.70 -28.98 7.02
CA SER A 14 19.80 -28.49 8.06
C SER A 14 19.62 -26.97 8.02
N VAL A 15 20.72 -26.22 7.86
CA VAL A 15 20.69 -24.75 7.74
C VAL A 15 19.98 -24.31 6.45
N GLY A 16 20.23 -25.01 5.34
CA GLY A 16 19.55 -24.75 4.07
C GLY A 16 18.03 -24.98 4.17
N LEU A 17 17.61 -26.07 4.81
CA LEU A 17 16.19 -26.37 5.03
C LEU A 17 15.52 -25.33 5.95
N LEU A 18 16.21 -24.90 7.01
CA LEU A 18 15.73 -23.85 7.92
C LEU A 18 15.51 -22.52 7.20
N LEU A 19 16.44 -22.13 6.31
CA LEU A 19 16.35 -20.91 5.50
C LEU A 19 15.16 -20.93 4.53
N LEU A 20 14.82 -22.10 3.97
CA LEU A 20 13.67 -22.25 3.08
C LEU A 20 12.34 -22.11 3.82
N ILE A 21 12.24 -22.65 5.04
CA ILE A 21 11.04 -22.55 5.87
C ILE A 21 10.76 -21.10 6.28
N LEU A 22 11.82 -20.33 6.61
CA LEU A 22 11.70 -18.92 7.00
C LEU A 22 11.24 -18.01 5.86
N CYS A 23 11.43 -18.41 4.60
CA CYS A 23 11.05 -17.59 3.43
C CYS A 23 9.55 -17.68 3.08
N SER A 24 8.78 -18.57 3.70
CA SER A 24 7.37 -18.83 3.32
C SER A 24 6.33 -17.97 4.06
N PHE A 25 6.72 -17.05 4.94
CA PHE A 25 5.78 -16.14 5.59
C PHE A 25 5.40 -14.99 4.65
N THR A 26 4.43 -15.23 3.77
CA THR A 26 3.73 -14.15 3.07
C THR A 26 2.44 -13.86 3.81
N VAL A 27 2.37 -12.68 4.45
CA VAL A 27 1.13 -12.20 5.08
C VAL A 27 0.22 -11.71 3.96
N ALA A 28 -0.82 -12.48 3.64
CA ALA A 28 -1.88 -12.02 2.75
C ALA A 28 -2.61 -10.84 3.41
N PRO A 29 -2.80 -9.70 2.71
CA PRO A 29 -3.57 -8.58 3.25
C PRO A 29 -5.03 -9.02 3.38
N GLN A 30 -5.45 -9.23 4.63
CA GLN A 30 -6.85 -9.48 4.98
C GLN A 30 -7.61 -8.17 4.76
N GLY A 31 -8.18 -8.01 3.58
CA GLY A 31 -9.08 -6.89 3.28
C GLY A 31 -10.33 -7.03 4.13
N HIS A 32 -10.36 -6.38 5.28
CA HIS A 32 -11.56 -6.30 6.09
C HIS A 32 -12.59 -5.44 5.35
N LEU A 33 -13.58 -6.10 4.75
CA LEU A 33 -14.72 -5.44 4.12
C LEU A 33 -15.57 -4.81 5.22
N VAL A 34 -15.33 -3.53 5.50
CA VAL A 34 -16.19 -2.76 6.39
C VAL A 34 -17.55 -2.60 5.71
N ALA A 35 -18.60 -3.12 6.35
CA ALA A 35 -19.96 -2.95 5.87
C ALA A 35 -20.34 -1.45 5.84
N PRO A 36 -21.06 -0.97 4.80
CA PRO A 36 -21.48 0.43 4.74
C PRO A 36 -22.36 0.79 5.95
N VAL A 37 -21.96 1.82 6.71
CA VAL A 37 -22.79 2.39 7.77
C VAL A 37 -23.94 3.16 7.11
N PRO A 38 -25.21 2.92 7.50
CA PRO A 38 -26.33 3.67 6.95
C PRO A 38 -26.20 5.15 7.33
N LEU A 39 -26.00 6.00 6.34
CA LEU A 39 -25.99 7.45 6.49
C LEU A 39 -27.43 7.96 6.62
N PRO A 40 -27.71 8.95 7.49
CA PRO A 40 -29.01 9.58 7.56
C PRO A 40 -29.32 10.35 6.25
N ALA A 41 -30.61 10.50 5.96
CA ALA A 41 -31.09 11.07 4.71
C ALA A 41 -30.69 12.54 4.46
N ALA A 42 -30.30 13.27 5.50
CA ALA A 42 -29.81 14.64 5.39
C ALA A 42 -28.83 14.97 6.53
N HIS A 43 -27.74 15.64 6.18
CA HIS A 43 -26.81 16.27 7.11
C HIS A 43 -26.74 17.76 6.76
N SER A 44 -27.46 18.58 7.54
CA SER A 44 -27.50 20.04 7.49
C SER A 44 -28.07 20.68 6.22
N ASP A 45 -29.05 21.57 6.42
CA ASP A 45 -29.54 22.52 5.42
C ASP A 45 -28.36 23.28 4.80
N SER A 46 -28.35 23.35 3.48
CA SER A 46 -27.21 23.79 2.67
C SER A 46 -26.71 25.18 3.06
N VAL A 47 -25.59 25.22 3.79
CA VAL A 47 -24.78 26.43 3.92
C VAL A 47 -23.98 26.59 2.62
N THR A 48 -24.52 27.39 1.69
CA THR A 48 -23.95 27.70 0.38
C THR A 48 -22.87 28.77 0.46
N THR A 49 -22.01 28.74 1.48
CA THR A 49 -20.89 29.68 1.57
C THR A 49 -19.69 29.07 0.87
N LEU A 50 -19.18 29.76 -0.15
CA LEU A 50 -17.96 29.38 -0.84
C LEU A 50 -16.81 29.44 0.19
N LEU A 51 -16.20 28.30 0.50
CA LEU A 51 -15.04 28.27 1.38
C LEU A 51 -13.83 28.89 0.65
N PRO A 52 -12.99 29.69 1.34
CA PRO A 52 -11.72 30.14 0.78
C PRO A 52 -10.80 28.95 0.46
N ASP A 53 -9.88 29.13 -0.49
CA ASP A 53 -8.89 28.12 -0.90
C ASP A 53 -8.11 27.55 0.30
N LYS A 54 -7.77 28.42 1.25
CA LYS A 54 -7.22 28.06 2.55
C LYS A 54 -8.35 28.04 3.58
N TRP A 55 -8.77 26.86 4.00
CA TRP A 55 -9.91 26.69 4.93
C TRP A 55 -9.78 27.52 6.21
N TRP A 56 -8.57 27.77 6.67
CA TRP A 56 -8.30 28.51 7.90
C TRP A 56 -8.45 30.04 7.75
N GLN A 57 -8.50 30.57 6.53
CA GLN A 57 -8.78 31.99 6.31
C GLN A 57 -10.24 32.35 6.65
N ALA A 58 -11.13 31.36 6.76
CA ALA A 58 -12.50 31.57 7.21
C ALA A 58 -12.60 32.04 8.68
N PHE A 59 -11.50 31.98 9.45
CA PHE A 59 -11.43 32.49 10.82
C PHE A 59 -11.01 33.96 10.90
N GLU A 60 -10.59 34.59 9.79
CA GLU A 60 -10.19 36.00 9.71
C GLU A 60 -9.10 36.41 10.73
N ASP A 61 -8.25 35.47 11.16
CA ASP A 61 -7.18 35.70 12.14
C ASP A 61 -5.79 35.60 11.48
N ALA A 62 -5.11 36.74 11.35
CA ALA A 62 -3.78 36.83 10.74
C ALA A 62 -2.67 36.11 11.56
N THR A 63 -2.85 36.00 12.88
CA THR A 63 -1.93 35.26 13.74
C THR A 63 -2.08 33.77 13.47
N LEU A 64 -3.32 33.30 13.36
CA LEU A 64 -3.63 31.91 13.03
C LEU A 64 -3.09 31.53 11.64
N ASP A 65 -3.27 32.39 10.64
CA ASP A 65 -2.72 32.20 9.30
C ASP A 65 -1.22 31.94 9.35
N THR A 66 -0.49 32.77 10.09
CA THR A 66 0.97 32.66 10.22
C THR A 66 1.39 31.35 10.90
N LEU A 67 0.73 30.99 12.00
CA LEU A 67 1.02 29.76 12.75
C LEU A 67 0.73 28.50 11.94
N ILE A 68 -0.35 28.50 11.17
CA ILE A 68 -0.70 27.36 10.30
C ILE A 68 0.30 27.25 9.16
N GLU A 69 0.68 28.36 8.53
CA GLU A 69 1.68 28.33 7.45
C GLU A 69 3.05 27.82 7.93
N GLU A 70 3.51 28.31 9.08
CA GLU A 70 4.75 27.84 9.69
C GLU A 70 4.67 26.35 10.09
N GLY A 71 3.52 25.93 10.65
CA GLY A 71 3.26 24.54 10.99
C GLY A 71 3.28 23.64 9.74
N LEU A 72 2.53 23.98 8.71
CA LEU A 72 2.45 23.18 7.48
C LEU A 72 3.81 23.07 6.75
N ALA A 73 4.67 24.10 6.84
CA ALA A 73 6.00 24.06 6.25
C ALA A 73 6.97 23.09 6.96
N ASN A 74 6.85 22.99 8.30
CA ASN A 74 7.81 22.31 9.15
C ASN A 74 7.35 20.94 9.69
N ILE A 75 6.10 20.54 9.47
CA ILE A 75 5.62 19.23 9.94
C ILE A 75 6.16 18.09 9.06
N PHE A 76 7.11 17.34 9.61
CA PHE A 76 7.69 16.15 9.00
C PHE A 76 6.63 15.09 8.62
N SER A 77 5.56 14.95 9.42
CA SER A 77 4.54 13.93 9.18
C SER A 77 3.77 14.14 7.85
N ILE A 78 3.59 15.39 7.40
CA ILE A 78 2.97 15.70 6.09
C ILE A 78 3.90 15.26 4.96
N ARG A 79 5.22 15.45 5.12
CA ARG A 79 6.22 14.97 4.15
C ARG A 79 6.19 13.44 4.07
N THR A 80 6.20 12.76 5.22
CA THR A 80 6.09 11.30 5.29
C THR A 80 4.78 10.79 4.66
N ALA A 81 3.65 11.45 4.92
CA ALA A 81 2.36 11.09 4.32
C ALA A 81 2.40 11.22 2.79
N ARG A 82 2.99 12.31 2.27
CA ARG A 82 3.17 12.51 0.82
C ARG A 82 4.05 11.44 0.20
N ASP A 83 5.14 11.05 0.86
CA ASP A 83 6.02 10.00 0.37
C ASP A 83 5.33 8.63 0.33
N ARG A 84 4.47 8.33 1.32
CA ARG A 84 3.62 7.11 1.28
C ARG A 84 2.63 7.13 0.12
N LEU A 85 2.07 8.30 -0.19
CA LEU A 85 1.17 8.47 -1.33
C LEU A 85 1.90 8.24 -2.66
N ARG A 86 3.11 8.79 -2.82
CA ARG A 86 3.97 8.53 -3.98
C ARG A 86 4.34 7.06 -4.10
N GLN A 87 4.67 6.40 -2.99
CA GLN A 87 4.96 4.96 -2.97
C GLN A 87 3.74 4.14 -3.44
N ALA A 88 2.54 4.49 -2.98
CA ALA A 88 1.30 3.83 -3.40
C ALA A 88 0.99 4.05 -4.89
N GLU A 89 1.30 5.24 -5.43
CA GLU A 89 1.11 5.55 -6.85
C GLU A 89 2.05 4.73 -7.75
N HIS A 90 3.33 4.62 -7.38
CA HIS A 90 4.29 3.79 -8.11
C HIS A 90 3.99 2.28 -7.98
N GLY A 91 3.47 1.86 -6.82
CA GLY A 91 3.04 0.49 -6.59
C GLY A 91 1.72 0.12 -7.30
N ARG A 92 1.06 1.09 -7.94
CA ARG A 92 -0.17 0.89 -8.70
C ARG A 92 0.16 0.37 -10.10
N GLU A 93 0.71 -0.83 -10.18
CA GLU A 93 0.82 -1.54 -11.45
C GLU A 93 -0.61 -1.71 -12.03
N PRO A 94 -0.87 -1.34 -13.29
CA PRO A 94 -2.18 -1.55 -13.89
C PRO A 94 -2.48 -3.05 -13.87
N ILE A 95 -3.61 -3.42 -13.25
CA ILE A 95 -4.14 -4.79 -13.14
C ILE A 95 -4.20 -5.47 -14.53
N CYS A 96 -4.26 -4.68 -15.61
CA CYS A 96 -4.25 -5.15 -16.98
C CYS A 96 -2.95 -5.86 -17.42
N CYS A 97 -1.78 -5.54 -16.84
CA CYS A 97 -0.51 -6.13 -17.29
C CYS A 97 -0.17 -7.43 -16.56
N ARG A 98 -0.62 -7.61 -15.32
CA ARG A 98 -0.36 -8.78 -14.48
C ARG A 98 -1.06 -10.07 -14.97
N THR A 99 -2.14 -9.93 -15.74
CA THR A 99 -2.87 -11.07 -16.33
C THR A 99 -2.46 -11.38 -17.77
N SER A 100 -1.68 -10.52 -18.44
CA SER A 100 -1.33 -10.70 -19.87
C SER A 100 -0.48 -11.95 -20.14
N ILE A 101 0.41 -12.33 -19.20
CA ILE A 101 1.25 -13.53 -19.33
C ILE A 101 0.38 -14.81 -19.26
N ILE A 102 -0.71 -14.77 -18.49
CA ILE A 102 -1.61 -15.92 -18.30
C ILE A 102 -2.55 -16.08 -19.52
N TRP A 103 -3.02 -14.98 -20.11
CA TRP A 103 -3.86 -15.03 -21.33
C TRP A 103 -3.05 -15.29 -22.61
N GLY A 104 -1.81 -14.81 -22.69
CA GLY A 104 -0.92 -15.07 -23.82
C GLY A 104 -0.56 -16.56 -24.00
N TRP A 105 -0.44 -17.31 -22.89
CA TRP A 105 -0.17 -18.74 -22.92
C TRP A 105 -1.40 -19.59 -23.33
N ARG A 106 -2.61 -19.19 -22.92
CA ARG A 106 -3.86 -19.91 -23.25
C ARG A 106 -4.26 -19.77 -24.73
N SER A 107 -3.99 -18.62 -25.36
CA SER A 107 -4.25 -18.42 -26.79
C SER A 107 -3.38 -19.32 -27.68
N LYS A 108 -2.09 -19.49 -27.33
CA LYS A 108 -1.13 -20.25 -28.14
C LYS A 108 -1.33 -21.77 -28.11
N HIS A 109 -2.02 -22.30 -27.08
CA HIS A 109 -2.27 -23.74 -26.92
C HIS A 109 -3.73 -24.15 -27.20
N GLY A 110 -4.66 -23.20 -27.35
CA GLY A 110 -6.05 -23.48 -27.73
C GLY A 110 -6.25 -23.85 -29.21
N SER A 111 -5.25 -23.61 -30.06
CA SER A 111 -5.29 -23.91 -31.49
C SER A 111 -4.76 -25.30 -31.89
N LEU A 112 -4.47 -26.17 -30.92
CA LEU A 112 -4.04 -27.56 -31.15
C LEU A 112 -5.14 -28.60 -30.85
N LEU A 113 -6.37 -28.14 -30.58
CA LEU A 113 -7.54 -28.98 -30.31
C LEU A 113 -8.68 -28.72 -31.31
N ASN A 114 -8.35 -28.37 -32.55
CA ASN A 114 -9.25 -28.46 -33.68
C ASN A 114 -8.50 -28.97 -34.91
#